data_AF-A0A3P1VJW8-F1
#
_entry.id   AF-A0A3P1VJW8-F1
#
_cell.length_a   1.000
_cell.length_b   1.000
_cell.length_c   1.000
_cell.angle_alpha   90.00
_cell.angle_beta   90.00
_cell.angle_gamma   90.00
#
_symmetry.space_group_name_H-M   'P 1'
#
loop_
_entity.id
_entity.type
_entity.pdbx_description
1 polymer ?
#
loop_
_entity_poly.entity_id
_entity_poly.type
_entity_poly.pdbx_seq_one_letter_code
_entity_poly.pdbx_strand_id
1 'polypeptide(L)'
;MVEEAIKDISVRSINKRVQFGETTLLIPENTRINPKLGNIVDEKTGYGIPITFSKNIHCIKKIEKNLTYGFFYDKSNVLISKIAQKIIKANGFKNTCN
;
A
#
# COMPACT_ATOMS: atom_id res chain seq x y z
N MET A 1 19.45 -6.23 5.67
CA MET A 1 19.45 -5.03 4.78
C MET A 1 18.09 -4.71 4.15
N VAL A 2 17.50 -5.56 3.28
CA VAL A 2 16.15 -5.29 2.71
C VAL A 2 15.04 -6.06 3.44
N GLU A 3 15.27 -7.34 3.70
CA GLU A 3 14.27 -8.22 4.32
C GLU A 3 13.92 -7.77 5.75
N GLU A 4 14.89 -7.26 6.51
CA GLU A 4 14.67 -6.69 7.84
C GLU A 4 13.81 -5.43 7.80
N ALA A 5 13.97 -4.58 6.80
CA ALA A 5 13.14 -3.39 6.63
C ALA A 5 11.69 -3.78 6.34
N ILE A 6 11.47 -4.74 5.44
CA ILE A 6 10.13 -5.26 5.13
C ILE A 6 9.53 -5.96 6.37
N LYS A 7 10.32 -6.73 7.12
CA LYS A 7 9.88 -7.41 8.35
C LYS A 7 9.46 -6.40 9.42
N ASP A 8 10.25 -5.35 9.64
CA ASP A 8 9.93 -4.27 10.56
C ASP A 8 8.62 -3.59 10.17
N ILE A 9 8.44 -3.24 8.89
CA ILE A 9 7.21 -2.62 8.38
C ILE A 9 6.01 -3.57 8.53
N SER A 10 6.22 -4.88 8.39
CA SER A 10 5.16 -5.89 8.51
C SER A 10 4.50 -5.95 9.88
N VAL A 11 5.18 -5.49 10.94
CA VAL A 11 4.64 -5.44 12.31
C VAL A 11 4.13 -4.06 12.72
N ARG A 12 4.37 -3.02 11.92
CA ARG A 12 3.87 -1.66 12.19
C ARG A 12 2.34 -1.58 12.07
N SER A 13 1.79 -0.62 12.80
CA SER A 13 0.37 -0.25 12.71
C SER A 13 0.06 0.45 11.39
N ILE A 14 -1.15 0.23 10.86
CA ILE A 14 -1.67 0.87 9.63
C ILE A 14 -2.57 2.06 10.01
N ASN A 15 -1.96 3.13 10.52
CA ASN A 15 -2.66 4.30 11.05
C ASN A 15 -2.15 5.63 10.48
N LYS A 16 -1.07 5.64 9.70
CA LYS A 16 -0.59 6.85 9.03
C LYS A 16 -1.54 7.22 7.90
N ARG A 17 -2.14 8.40 7.98
CA ARG A 17 -3.06 8.94 6.97
C ARG A 17 -2.27 9.72 5.92
N VAL A 18 -2.49 9.40 4.65
CA VAL A 18 -1.85 10.08 3.51
C VAL A 18 -2.90 10.40 2.46
N GLN A 19 -2.89 11.65 1.98
CA GLN A 19 -3.76 12.06 0.88
C GLN A 19 -3.25 11.49 -0.45
N PHE A 20 -4.15 10.87 -1.22
CA PHE A 20 -3.85 10.32 -2.53
C PHE A 20 -4.96 10.71 -3.52
N GLY A 21 -4.75 11.80 -4.27
CA GLY A 21 -5.83 12.44 -5.01
C GLY A 21 -6.90 12.96 -4.05
N GLU A 22 -8.15 12.55 -4.26
CA GLU A 22 -9.31 12.98 -3.45
C GLU A 22 -9.68 12.01 -2.31
N THR A 23 -8.89 10.96 -2.09
CA THR A 23 -9.08 10.03 -0.97
C THR A 23 -7.94 10.14 0.05
N THR A 24 -8.20 9.66 1.26
CA THR A 24 -7.20 9.45 2.30
C THR A 24 -6.95 7.96 2.47
N LEU A 25 -5.70 7.56 2.36
CA LEU A 25 -5.25 6.18 2.55
C LEU A 25 -4.57 6.01 3.90
N LEU A 26 -4.78 4.85 4.52
CA LEU A 26 -4.03 4.38 5.69
C LEU A 26 -2.86 3.50 5.23
N ILE A 27 -1.65 3.87 5.63
CA ILE A 27 -0.42 3.14 5.34
C ILE A 27 0.34 2.84 6.63
N PRO A 28 1.38 1.97 6.62
CA PRO A 28 2.19 1.72 7.80
C PRO A 28 2.87 3.00 8.32
N GLU A 29 3.04 3.08 9.64
CA GLU A 29 3.81 4.18 10.24
C GLU A 29 5.24 4.27 9.70
N ASN A 30 5.79 5.49 9.72
CA ASN A 30 7.12 5.81 9.18
C ASN A 30 7.32 5.38 7.71
N THR A 31 6.25 5.44 6.92
CA THR A 31 6.30 5.23 5.47
C THR A 31 5.62 6.38 4.72
N ARG A 32 5.93 6.55 3.44
CA ARG A 32 5.30 7.56 2.56
C ARG A 32 4.94 6.96 1.23
N ILE A 33 4.01 7.59 0.51
CA ILE A 33 3.72 7.24 -0.88
C ILE A 33 4.69 8.02 -1.78
N ASN A 34 5.35 7.34 -2.71
CA ASN A 34 6.14 7.95 -3.75
C ASN A 34 5.21 8.67 -4.74
N PRO A 35 5.32 10.00 -4.94
CA PRO A 35 4.42 10.72 -5.84
C PRO A 35 4.61 10.35 -7.32
N LYS A 36 5.80 9.86 -7.71
CA LYS A 36 6.09 9.47 -9.10
C LYS A 36 5.58 8.07 -9.44
N LEU A 37 5.75 7.12 -8.53
CA LEU A 37 5.48 5.70 -8.78
C LEU A 37 4.25 5.16 -8.05
N GLY A 38 3.73 5.89 -7.05
CA GLY A 38 2.63 5.44 -6.20
C GLY A 38 3.00 4.36 -5.19
N ASN A 39 4.28 3.92 -5.15
CA ASN A 39 4.74 2.86 -4.26
C ASN A 39 5.02 3.37 -2.84
N ILE A 40 4.92 2.48 -1.84
CA ILE A 40 5.28 2.79 -0.46
C ILE A 40 6.80 2.84 -0.31
N VAL A 41 7.31 3.85 0.39
CA VAL A 41 8.73 4.03 0.71
C VAL A 41 8.88 4.08 2.22
N ASP A 42 9.77 3.27 2.77
CA ASP A 42 10.16 3.34 4.18
C ASP A 42 10.98 4.60 4.44
N GLU A 43 10.55 5.44 5.38
CA GLU A 43 11.23 6.71 5.66
C GLU A 43 12.56 6.51 6.39
N LYS A 44 12.72 5.39 7.12
CA LYS A 44 13.95 5.07 7.85
C LYS A 44 15.09 4.67 6.90
N THR A 45 14.80 3.80 5.93
CA THR A 45 15.81 3.24 5.02
C THR A 45 15.81 3.88 3.63
N GLY A 46 14.76 4.60 3.27
CA GLY A 46 14.55 5.09 1.90
C GLY A 46 14.14 4.00 0.91
N TYR A 47 13.97 2.75 1.35
CA TYR A 47 13.67 1.62 0.49
C TYR A 47 12.22 1.66 -0.03
N GLY A 48 12.06 1.49 -1.34
CA GLY A 48 10.76 1.36 -1.98
C GLY A 48 10.23 -0.06 -1.89
N ILE A 49 9.13 -0.25 -1.16
CA ILE A 49 8.41 -1.51 -1.07
C ILE A 49 7.58 -1.68 -2.34
N PRO A 50 7.53 -2.88 -2.95
CA PRO A 50 6.70 -3.17 -4.12
C PRO A 50 5.22 -3.34 -3.72
N ILE A 51 4.64 -2.28 -3.14
CA ILE A 51 3.22 -2.10 -2.86
C ILE A 51 2.86 -0.72 -3.41
N THR A 52 1.93 -0.67 -4.37
CA THR A 52 1.64 0.52 -5.17
C THR A 52 0.16 0.85 -5.17
N PHE A 53 -0.14 2.13 -4.97
CA PHE A 53 -1.46 2.72 -5.20
C PHE A 53 -1.51 3.39 -6.57
N SER A 54 -2.64 3.26 -7.24
CA SER A 54 -2.85 3.78 -8.60
C SER A 54 -4.24 4.39 -8.73
N LYS A 55 -4.41 5.35 -9.65
CA LYS A 55 -5.73 5.85 -10.06
C LYS A 55 -6.32 5.06 -11.24
N ASN A 56 -5.63 4.00 -11.68
CA ASN A 56 -6.08 3.12 -12.75
C ASN A 56 -6.85 1.92 -12.19
N ILE A 57 -7.65 1.29 -13.06
CA ILE A 57 -8.41 0.09 -12.72
C ILE A 57 -7.45 -1.09 -12.60
N HIS A 58 -7.46 -1.73 -11.43
CA HIS A 58 -6.77 -2.98 -11.14
C HIS A 58 -7.73 -3.96 -10.48
N CYS A 59 -7.35 -5.24 -10.36
CA CYS A 59 -8.17 -6.25 -9.68
C CYS A 59 -8.51 -5.85 -8.24
N ILE A 60 -7.53 -5.37 -7.50
CA ILE A 60 -7.74 -4.91 -6.14
C ILE A 60 -8.06 -3.43 -6.25
N LYS A 61 -9.31 -3.08 -6.00
CA LYS A 61 -9.80 -1.72 -6.20
C LYS A 61 -10.69 -1.22 -5.07
N LYS A 62 -10.68 0.09 -4.90
CA LYS A 62 -11.58 0.86 -4.05
C LYS A 62 -12.26 1.90 -4.94
N ILE A 63 -13.58 2.03 -4.80
CA ILE A 63 -14.35 3.09 -5.48
C ILE A 63 -14.79 4.06 -4.40
N GLU A 64 -14.49 5.34 -4.59
CA GLU A 64 -14.85 6.39 -3.66
C GLU A 64 -15.18 7.66 -4.45
N LYS A 65 -16.37 8.23 -4.25
CA LYS A 65 -16.84 9.42 -4.96
C LYS A 65 -16.72 9.32 -6.50
N ASN A 66 -17.09 8.16 -7.06
CA ASN A 66 -16.96 7.83 -8.50
C ASN A 66 -15.52 7.75 -9.04
N LEU A 67 -14.50 7.92 -8.19
CA LEU A 67 -13.11 7.67 -8.55
C LEU A 67 -12.74 6.23 -8.20
N THR A 68 -12.01 5.57 -9.11
CA THR A 68 -11.47 4.23 -8.87
C THR A 68 -9.99 4.34 -8.50
N TYR A 69 -9.64 3.70 -7.39
CA TYR A 69 -8.27 3.54 -6.94
C TYR A 69 -7.91 2.07 -7.03
N GLY A 70 -6.78 1.76 -7.66
CA GLY A 70 -6.23 0.43 -7.73
C GLY A 70 -5.07 0.22 -6.76
N PHE A 71 -4.82 -1.04 -6.46
CA PHE A 71 -3.79 -1.49 -5.54
C PHE A 71 -3.07 -2.70 -6.14
N PHE A 72 -1.74 -2.67 -6.12
CA PHE A 72 -0.88 -3.74 -6.64
C PHE A 72 0.23 -4.05 -5.64
N TYR A 73 0.61 -5.32 -5.53
CA TYR A 73 1.73 -5.74 -4.72
C TYR A 73 2.33 -7.05 -5.23
N ASP A 74 3.60 -7.30 -4.89
CA ASP A 74 4.26 -8.57 -5.16
C ASP A 74 3.72 -9.68 -4.24
N LYS A 75 2.97 -10.62 -4.84
CA LYS A 75 2.38 -11.78 -4.16
C LYS A 75 3.39 -12.88 -3.83
N SER A 76 4.55 -12.89 -4.48
CA SER A 76 5.58 -13.94 -4.25
C SER A 76 6.26 -13.79 -2.89
N ASN A 77 6.32 -12.56 -2.36
CA ASN A 77 6.91 -12.29 -1.06
C ASN A 77 5.85 -12.31 0.05
N VAL A 78 6.04 -13.20 1.02
CA VAL A 78 5.13 -13.43 2.14
C VAL A 78 5.00 -12.20 3.05
N LEU A 79 6.09 -11.48 3.31
CA LEU A 79 6.06 -10.29 4.16
C LEU A 79 5.35 -9.12 3.46
N ILE A 80 5.62 -8.91 2.18
CA ILE A 80 4.91 -7.92 1.35
C ILE A 80 3.42 -8.24 1.30
N SER A 81 3.07 -9.51 1.08
CA SER A 81 1.68 -9.97 1.10
C SER A 81 0.99 -9.69 2.45
N LYS A 82 1.67 -9.93 3.58
CA LYS A 82 1.13 -9.59 4.91
C LYS A 82 0.86 -8.09 5.07
N ILE A 83 1.78 -7.24 4.64
CA ILE A 83 1.61 -5.77 4.69
C ILE A 83 0.43 -5.36 3.80
N ALA A 84 0.41 -5.86 2.57
CA ALA A 84 -0.63 -5.58 1.59
C ALA A 84 -2.03 -5.93 2.10
N GLN A 85 -2.21 -7.12 2.69
CA GLN A 85 -3.50 -7.54 3.24
C GLN A 85 -4.00 -6.65 4.39
N LYS A 86 -3.09 -6.20 5.26
CA LYS A 86 -3.44 -5.24 6.33
C LYS A 86 -3.91 -3.90 5.73
N ILE A 87 -3.22 -3.40 4.71
CA ILE A 87 -3.58 -2.15 4.01
C ILE A 87 -4.93 -2.29 3.30
N ILE A 88 -5.14 -3.39 2.57
CA ILE A 88 -6.40 -3.68 1.88
C ILE A 88 -7.56 -3.64 2.86
N LYS A 89 -7.43 -4.35 3.99
CA LYS A 89 -8.45 -4.39 5.05
C LYS A 89 -8.69 -3.01 5.66
N ALA A 90 -7.64 -2.28 6.01
CA ALA A 90 -7.74 -0.96 6.64
C ALA A 90 -8.40 0.09 5.73
N ASN A 91 -8.24 -0.03 4.43
CA ASN A 91 -8.74 0.95 3.45
C ASN A 91 -10.01 0.51 2.72
N GLY A 92 -10.48 -0.73 2.93
CA GLY A 92 -11.68 -1.26 2.28
C GLY A 92 -11.51 -1.58 0.79
N PHE A 93 -10.29 -1.92 0.35
CA PHE A 93 -10.11 -2.42 -1.01
C PHE A 93 -10.77 -3.80 -1.17
N LYS A 94 -11.32 -4.06 -2.35
CA LYS A 94 -11.91 -5.36 -2.71
C LYS A 94 -11.06 -6.02 -3.78
N ASN A 95 -10.73 -7.30 -3.59
CA ASN A 95 -10.08 -8.10 -4.61
C ASN A 95 -11.14 -8.69 -5.56
N THR A 96 -11.08 -8.33 -6.83
CA THR A 96 -11.95 -8.84 -7.89
C THR A 96 -11.21 -9.65 -8.95
N CYS A 97 -9.97 -10.08 -8.67
CA CYS A 97 -9.30 -11.10 -9.50
C CYS A 97 -9.99 -12.45 -9.25
N ASN A 98 -10.48 -13.07 -10.31
CA ASN A 98 -10.91 -14.48 -10.33
C ASN A 98 -9.72 -15.40 -10.58
#